data_AF-A0A2D5W4B2-F1
#
_entry.id   AF-A0A2D5W4B2-F1
#
_cell.length_a   1.000
_cell.length_b   1.000
_cell.length_c   1.000
_cell.angle_alpha   90.00
_cell.angle_beta   90.00
_cell.angle_gamma   90.00
#
_symmetry.space_group_name_H-M   'P 1'
#
loop_
_entity.id
_entity.type
_entity.pdbx_description
1 polymer ?
#
loop_
_entity_poly.entity_id
_entity_poly.type
_entity_poly.pdbx_seq_one_letter_code
_entity_poly.pdbx_strand_id
1 'polypeptide(L)'
;MRLLPHSLPFLSNDRYDCRLARTQEEICRAQHLRFEVFNLELGEGLASSYLHQRDQDPFDAVCDHVILVDRMSGEVVGTYRMQSGETAEEALGYVSEQAFDFSPFERVRSASLELGRACLHPDHRHYQALSLLWKGILRYANKRAMRYLLGCSSVHGLDIQQGHAIYEALKKSHLAPEAFQTTPHFETQLPFMAWES
;
A
#
# COMPACT_ATOMS: atom_id res chain seq x y z
N MET A 1 -10.47 -17.97 -9.31
CA MET A 1 -9.18 -17.42 -9.79
C MET A 1 -8.06 -18.43 -9.51
N ARG A 2 -7.35 -18.92 -10.55
CA ARG A 2 -6.30 -19.96 -10.44
C ARG A 2 -5.02 -19.36 -9.83
N LEU A 3 -4.58 -19.92 -8.69
CA LEU A 3 -3.30 -19.63 -8.06
C LEU A 3 -2.16 -19.80 -9.07
N LEU A 4 -1.38 -18.74 -9.31
CA LEU A 4 -0.15 -18.82 -10.11
C LEU A 4 0.82 -19.79 -9.42
N PRO A 5 1.56 -20.63 -10.17
CA PRO A 5 2.44 -21.64 -9.58
C PRO A 5 3.46 -20.99 -8.63
N HIS A 6 3.34 -21.33 -7.35
CA HIS A 6 4.04 -20.79 -6.21
C HIS A 6 5.52 -21.24 -6.09
N SER A 7 6.23 -21.60 -7.16
CA SER A 7 7.43 -22.42 -6.98
C SER A 7 8.73 -21.69 -6.65
N LEU A 8 8.86 -20.36 -6.76
CA LEU A 8 10.11 -19.62 -6.44
C LEU A 8 9.86 -18.19 -5.94
N PRO A 9 10.83 -17.54 -5.25
CA PRO A 9 10.77 -16.10 -5.02
C PRO A 9 10.62 -15.37 -6.35
N PHE A 10 9.80 -14.32 -6.36
CA PHE A 10 9.54 -13.56 -7.58
C PHE A 10 10.83 -12.93 -8.10
N LEU A 11 11.69 -12.48 -7.21
CA LEU A 11 13.06 -11.99 -7.43
C LEU A 11 13.88 -12.21 -6.16
N SER A 12 15.17 -12.49 -6.30
CA SER A 12 16.10 -12.62 -5.18
C SER A 12 17.39 -11.84 -5.46
N ASN A 13 18.08 -11.46 -4.40
CA ASN A 13 19.49 -11.09 -4.42
C ASN A 13 20.21 -11.79 -3.24
N ASP A 14 21.46 -11.43 -2.98
CA ASP A 14 22.27 -12.07 -1.95
C ASP A 14 21.68 -11.96 -0.54
N ARG A 15 20.91 -10.91 -0.26
CA ARG A 15 20.37 -10.62 1.07
C ARG A 15 18.87 -10.86 1.19
N TYR A 16 18.10 -10.74 0.12
CA TYR A 16 16.65 -10.70 0.19
C TYR A 16 15.96 -11.60 -0.83
N ASP A 17 14.82 -12.15 -0.41
CA ASP A 17 13.84 -12.80 -1.27
C ASP A 17 12.54 -11.96 -1.32
N CYS A 18 12.13 -11.55 -2.52
CA CYS A 18 10.89 -10.81 -2.74
C CYS A 18 9.85 -11.70 -3.42
N ARG A 19 8.69 -11.90 -2.81
CA ARG A 19 7.66 -12.84 -3.28
C ARG A 19 6.28 -12.55 -2.73
N LEU A 20 5.27 -13.19 -3.31
CA LEU A 20 3.94 -13.24 -2.68
C LEU A 20 3.99 -14.10 -1.42
N ALA A 21 3.26 -13.68 -0.39
CA ALA A 21 2.90 -14.53 0.73
C ALA A 21 2.02 -15.70 0.22
N ARG A 22 2.23 -16.88 0.76
CA ARG A 22 1.64 -18.14 0.31
C ARG A 22 0.83 -18.82 1.40
N THR A 23 1.12 -18.49 2.65
CA THR A 23 0.49 -19.09 3.82
C THR A 23 -0.08 -17.99 4.71
N GLN A 24 -1.06 -18.37 5.53
CA GLN A 24 -1.61 -17.48 6.54
C GLN A 24 -0.52 -17.01 7.53
N GLU A 25 0.45 -17.88 7.83
CA GLU A 25 1.58 -17.54 8.70
C GLU A 25 2.43 -16.40 8.12
N GLU A 26 2.70 -16.41 6.81
CA GLU A 26 3.45 -15.34 6.16
C GLU A 26 2.68 -14.01 6.14
N ILE A 27 1.36 -14.07 5.97
CA ILE A 27 0.49 -12.89 6.11
C ILE A 27 0.53 -12.38 7.55
N CYS A 28 0.46 -13.26 8.56
CA CYS A 28 0.59 -12.89 9.97
C CYS A 28 1.93 -12.20 10.27
N ARG A 29 3.03 -12.66 9.68
CA ARG A 29 4.35 -12.02 9.84
C ARG A 29 4.39 -10.63 9.20
N ALA A 30 3.79 -10.46 8.03
CA ALA A 30 3.64 -9.14 7.41
C ALA A 30 2.73 -8.21 8.23
N GLN A 31 1.66 -8.72 8.85
CA GLN A 31 0.81 -7.97 9.78
C GLN A 31 1.56 -7.54 11.05
N HIS A 32 2.46 -8.40 11.55
CA HIS A 32 3.30 -8.07 12.71
C HIS A 32 4.30 -6.96 12.37
N LEU A 33 5.00 -7.06 11.24
CA LEU A 33 5.88 -5.99 10.75
C LEU A 33 5.12 -4.65 10.60
N ARG A 34 3.91 -4.70 10.04
CA ARG A 34 3.06 -3.51 9.93
C ARG A 34 2.66 -2.94 11.29
N PHE A 35 2.40 -3.79 12.28
CA PHE A 35 2.17 -3.34 13.65
C PHE A 35 3.40 -2.63 14.24
N GLU A 36 4.58 -3.23 14.12
CA GLU A 36 5.83 -2.60 14.59
C GLU A 36 6.03 -1.20 13.96
N VAL A 37 5.86 -1.09 12.64
CA VAL A 37 6.08 0.18 11.95
C VAL A 37 4.94 1.17 12.18
N PHE A 38 3.69 0.79 11.93
CA PHE A 38 2.57 1.73 11.98
C PHE A 38 2.14 2.05 13.40
N ASN A 39 2.09 1.08 14.31
CA ASN A 39 1.65 1.31 15.68
C ASN A 39 2.78 1.68 16.64
N LEU A 40 3.90 0.95 16.64
CA LEU A 40 4.94 1.17 17.65
C LEU A 40 5.86 2.33 17.29
N GLU A 41 6.25 2.44 16.03
CA GLU A 41 7.15 3.51 15.59
C GLU A 41 6.41 4.79 15.22
N LEU A 42 5.40 4.71 14.35
CA LEU A 42 4.70 5.90 13.85
C LEU A 42 3.55 6.38 14.76
N GLY A 43 2.94 5.48 15.54
CA GLY A 43 1.77 5.81 16.37
C GLY A 43 0.46 6.01 15.59
N GLU A 44 0.40 5.54 14.35
CA GLU A 44 -0.66 5.83 13.36
C GLU A 44 -1.37 4.56 12.85
N GLY A 45 -1.03 3.40 13.39
CA GLY A 45 -1.66 2.13 13.05
C GLY A 45 -3.04 1.96 13.70
N LEU A 46 -3.75 0.89 13.34
CA LEU A 46 -5.11 0.67 13.85
C LEU A 46 -5.10 0.47 15.38
N ALA A 47 -6.04 1.09 16.09
CA ALA A 47 -6.16 0.94 17.55
C ALA A 47 -6.37 -0.53 17.97
N SER A 48 -7.11 -1.29 17.15
CA SER A 48 -7.34 -2.73 17.36
C SER A 48 -6.07 -3.58 17.27
N SER A 49 -4.99 -3.07 16.64
CA SER A 49 -3.76 -3.83 16.44
C SER A 49 -3.08 -4.19 17.76
N TYR A 50 -3.21 -3.36 18.80
CA TYR A 50 -2.61 -3.60 20.11
C TYR A 50 -3.14 -4.86 20.81
N LEU A 51 -4.36 -5.31 20.47
CA LEU A 51 -4.95 -6.52 21.07
C LEU A 51 -4.22 -7.80 20.66
N HIS A 52 -3.68 -7.83 19.44
CA HIS A 52 -3.12 -9.04 18.83
C HIS A 52 -1.70 -8.82 18.28
N GLN A 53 -1.13 -7.62 18.45
CA GLN A 53 0.15 -7.18 17.91
C GLN A 53 0.25 -7.37 16.39
N ARG A 54 -0.83 -7.03 15.69
CA ARG A 54 -0.98 -7.19 14.24
C ARG A 54 -1.81 -6.07 13.66
N ASP A 55 -1.25 -5.34 12.69
CA ASP A 55 -2.00 -4.42 11.84
C ASP A 55 -2.75 -5.23 10.80
N GLN A 56 -4.02 -5.49 11.08
CA GLN A 56 -4.89 -6.26 10.21
C GLN A 56 -6.25 -5.60 10.01
N ASP A 57 -6.77 -5.72 8.81
CA ASP A 57 -8.12 -5.27 8.45
C ASP A 57 -8.76 -6.29 7.48
N PRO A 58 -10.07 -6.18 7.17
CA PRO A 58 -10.76 -7.13 6.30
C PRO A 58 -10.15 -7.29 4.90
N PHE A 59 -9.41 -6.29 4.39
CA PHE A 59 -8.78 -6.37 3.07
C PHE A 59 -7.63 -7.38 3.03
N ASP A 60 -7.03 -7.71 4.17
CA ASP A 60 -5.95 -8.71 4.21
C ASP A 60 -6.40 -10.09 3.72
N ALA A 61 -7.69 -10.40 3.81
CA ALA A 61 -8.26 -11.67 3.35
C ALA A 61 -8.46 -11.75 1.83
N VAL A 62 -8.49 -10.61 1.13
CA VAL A 62 -8.80 -10.53 -0.31
C VAL A 62 -7.62 -10.04 -1.13
N CYS A 63 -6.72 -9.25 -0.54
CA CYS A 63 -5.53 -8.74 -1.22
C CYS A 63 -4.42 -9.77 -1.32
N ASP A 64 -3.64 -9.65 -2.39
CA ASP A 64 -2.32 -10.27 -2.46
C ASP A 64 -1.33 -9.47 -1.57
N HIS A 65 -0.38 -10.17 -0.95
CA HIS A 65 0.67 -9.55 -0.13
C HIS A 65 2.02 -9.86 -0.74
N VAL A 66 2.77 -8.83 -1.15
CA VAL A 66 4.18 -9.01 -1.49
C VAL A 66 5.02 -8.77 -0.25
N ILE A 67 5.88 -9.73 0.07
CA ILE A 67 6.77 -9.71 1.22
C ILE A 67 8.22 -9.71 0.76
N LEU A 68 9.06 -9.01 1.52
CA LEU A 68 10.51 -9.03 1.43
C LEU A 68 11.05 -9.79 2.64
N VAL A 69 11.70 -10.91 2.40
CA VAL A 69 12.27 -11.77 3.44
C VAL A 69 13.78 -11.58 3.46
N ASP A 70 14.34 -11.28 4.62
CA ASP A 70 15.79 -11.27 4.84
C ASP A 70 16.31 -12.71 4.91
N ARG A 71 17.28 -13.07 4.07
CA ARG A 71 17.75 -14.46 3.91
C ARG A 71 18.58 -14.94 5.10
N MET A 72 19.13 -14.02 5.90
CA MET A 72 19.96 -14.35 7.05
C MET A 72 19.10 -14.71 8.27
N SER A 73 18.11 -13.89 8.57
CA SER A 73 17.19 -14.09 9.70
C SER A 73 15.98 -14.96 9.34
N GLY A 74 15.57 -14.97 8.08
CA GLY A 74 14.31 -15.54 7.63
C GLY A 74 13.10 -14.65 7.92
N GLU A 75 13.30 -13.43 8.43
CA GLU A 75 12.25 -12.49 8.82
C GLU A 75 11.63 -11.72 7.65
N VAL A 76 10.33 -11.42 7.76
CA VAL A 76 9.66 -10.49 6.86
C VAL A 76 10.05 -9.07 7.28
N VAL A 77 10.86 -8.42 6.45
CA VAL A 77 11.45 -7.10 6.73
C VAL A 77 10.86 -6.00 5.85
N GLY A 78 9.95 -6.34 4.95
CA GLY A 78 9.24 -5.40 4.11
C GLY A 78 7.96 -5.99 3.54
N THR A 79 6.96 -5.16 3.29
CA THR A 79 5.71 -5.60 2.68
C THR A 79 4.99 -4.49 1.91
N TYR A 80 4.21 -4.90 0.91
CA TYR A 80 3.11 -4.12 0.33
C TYR A 80 1.88 -5.02 0.21
N ARG A 81 0.71 -4.43 0.46
CA ARG A 81 -0.57 -5.00 0.06
C ARG A 81 -0.90 -4.59 -1.37
N MET A 82 -1.39 -5.53 -2.16
CA MET A 82 -1.70 -5.36 -3.58
C MET A 82 -3.11 -5.85 -3.89
N GLN A 83 -3.93 -5.01 -4.52
CA GLN A 83 -5.30 -5.34 -4.89
C GLN A 83 -5.56 -5.03 -6.36
N SER A 84 -5.93 -6.05 -7.14
CA SER A 84 -6.35 -5.82 -8.53
C SER A 84 -7.74 -5.21 -8.60
N GLY A 85 -8.05 -4.49 -9.67
CA GLY A 85 -9.40 -3.93 -9.86
C GLY A 85 -10.49 -4.99 -10.01
N GLU A 86 -10.15 -6.19 -10.52
CA GLU A 86 -11.05 -7.37 -10.54
C GLU A 86 -11.38 -7.80 -9.11
N THR A 87 -10.37 -7.95 -8.25
CA THR A 87 -10.58 -8.26 -6.82
C THR A 87 -11.38 -7.17 -6.11
N ALA A 88 -11.14 -5.90 -6.44
CA ALA A 88 -11.90 -4.78 -5.89
C ALA A 88 -13.39 -4.87 -6.27
N GLU A 89 -13.70 -5.27 -7.51
CA GLU A 89 -15.08 -5.44 -8.01
C GLU A 89 -15.79 -6.62 -7.34
N GLU A 90 -15.09 -7.73 -7.14
CA GLU A 90 -15.66 -8.97 -6.61
C GLU A 90 -15.78 -8.99 -5.07
N ALA A 91 -15.02 -8.14 -4.37
CA ALA A 91 -14.90 -8.18 -2.91
C ALA A 91 -15.37 -6.91 -2.20
N LEU A 92 -14.43 -6.09 -1.70
CA LEU A 92 -14.70 -5.01 -0.74
C LEU A 92 -14.60 -3.60 -1.35
N GLY A 93 -14.51 -3.47 -2.68
CA GLY A 93 -14.13 -2.21 -3.33
C GLY A 93 -12.64 -1.92 -3.17
N TYR A 94 -12.20 -0.74 -3.61
CA TYR A 94 -10.82 -0.29 -3.35
C TYR A 94 -10.68 0.22 -1.91
N VAL A 95 -9.49 0.06 -1.31
CA VAL A 95 -9.23 0.63 0.02
C VAL A 95 -9.31 2.16 -0.05
N SER A 96 -8.71 2.76 -1.07
CA SER A 96 -8.70 4.19 -1.29
C SER A 96 -10.08 4.75 -1.69
N GLU A 97 -11.01 3.92 -2.17
CA GLU A 97 -12.39 4.34 -2.44
C GLU A 97 -13.17 4.69 -1.15
N GLN A 98 -12.67 4.26 0.01
CA GLN A 98 -13.20 4.71 1.31
C GLN A 98 -12.92 6.19 1.59
N ALA A 99 -11.93 6.79 0.91
CA ALA A 99 -11.54 8.18 1.10
C ALA A 99 -11.76 9.04 -0.16
N PHE A 100 -11.85 8.46 -1.35
CA PHE A 100 -11.92 9.21 -2.61
C PHE A 100 -12.98 8.65 -3.56
N ASP A 101 -13.48 9.47 -4.47
CA ASP A 101 -14.37 9.03 -5.55
C ASP A 101 -13.59 8.26 -6.63
N PHE A 102 -13.85 6.96 -6.76
CA PHE A 102 -13.16 6.11 -7.73
C PHE A 102 -13.79 6.07 -9.12
N SER A 103 -14.90 6.80 -9.35
CA SER A 103 -15.57 6.91 -10.66
C SER A 103 -14.61 7.17 -11.85
N PRO A 104 -13.57 8.03 -11.75
CA PRO A 104 -12.62 8.28 -12.84
C PRO A 104 -11.79 7.05 -13.26
N PHE A 105 -11.63 6.07 -12.37
CA PHE A 105 -10.77 4.90 -12.57
C PHE A 105 -11.54 3.68 -13.09
N GLU A 106 -12.87 3.70 -13.10
CA GLU A 106 -13.70 2.55 -13.52
C GLU A 106 -13.35 2.04 -14.92
N ARG A 107 -13.13 2.95 -15.86
CA ARG A 107 -12.74 2.62 -17.24
C ARG A 107 -11.39 1.90 -17.37
N VAL A 108 -10.54 1.94 -16.34
CA VAL A 108 -9.24 1.26 -16.29
C VAL A 108 -9.17 0.16 -15.23
N ARG A 109 -10.27 -0.13 -14.53
CA ARG A 109 -10.35 -1.10 -13.41
C ARG A 109 -9.68 -2.43 -13.73
N SER A 110 -9.97 -3.02 -14.89
CA SER A 110 -9.42 -4.32 -15.30
C SER A 110 -7.89 -4.33 -15.49
N ALA A 111 -7.25 -3.16 -15.53
CA ALA A 111 -5.81 -2.99 -15.66
C ALA A 111 -5.19 -2.19 -14.50
N SER A 112 -5.92 -2.04 -13.39
CA SER A 112 -5.50 -1.30 -12.21
C SER A 112 -5.02 -2.24 -11.09
N LEU A 113 -3.98 -1.81 -10.40
CA LEU A 113 -3.45 -2.43 -9.20
C LEU A 113 -3.28 -1.36 -8.11
N GLU A 114 -4.11 -1.45 -7.07
CA GLU A 114 -3.98 -0.63 -5.88
C GLU A 114 -2.85 -1.16 -4.98
N LEU A 115 -2.01 -0.25 -4.50
CA LEU A 115 -0.93 -0.50 -3.57
C LEU A 115 -1.21 0.18 -2.24
N GLY A 116 -0.97 -0.51 -1.13
CA GLY A 116 -1.17 0.07 0.20
C GLY A 116 -0.41 -0.67 1.30
N ARG A 117 -0.55 -0.18 2.53
CA ARG A 117 0.08 -0.76 3.74
C ARG A 117 1.57 -1.07 3.55
N ALA A 118 2.27 -0.15 2.89
CA ALA A 118 3.67 -0.28 2.55
C ALA A 118 4.55 0.02 3.76
N CYS A 119 5.44 -0.91 4.13
CA CYS A 119 6.45 -0.64 5.14
C CYS A 119 7.73 -1.47 4.95
N LEU A 120 8.81 -0.97 5.56
CA LEU A 120 10.09 -1.64 5.73
C LEU A 120 10.48 -1.54 7.20
N HIS A 121 11.02 -2.63 7.75
CA HIS A 121 11.65 -2.63 9.06
C HIS A 121 12.74 -1.56 9.11
N PRO A 122 12.88 -0.76 10.19
CA PRO A 122 13.83 0.36 10.27
C PRO A 122 15.25 0.03 9.78
N ASP A 123 15.79 -1.11 10.22
CA ASP A 123 17.15 -1.56 9.86
C ASP A 123 17.32 -1.96 8.39
N HIS A 124 16.22 -2.06 7.63
CA HIS A 124 16.19 -2.48 6.24
C HIS A 124 15.73 -1.37 5.28
N ARG A 125 15.60 -0.12 5.76
CA ARG A 125 15.21 1.06 4.96
C ARG A 125 16.34 1.60 4.11
N HIS A 126 16.81 0.77 3.19
CA HIS A 126 17.86 1.12 2.24
C HIS A 126 17.44 0.82 0.81
N TYR A 127 18.09 1.50 -0.15
CA TYR A 127 17.73 1.45 -1.56
C TYR A 127 17.59 0.02 -2.12
N GLN A 128 18.48 -0.90 -1.74
CA GLN A 128 18.44 -2.29 -2.21
C GLN A 128 17.13 -3.03 -1.85
N ALA A 129 16.62 -2.86 -0.63
CA ALA A 129 15.39 -3.50 -0.16
C ALA A 129 14.18 -2.92 -0.88
N LEU A 130 14.06 -1.59 -0.90
CA LEU A 130 12.98 -0.88 -1.59
C LEU A 130 12.97 -1.19 -3.09
N SER A 131 14.13 -1.18 -3.74
CA SER A 131 14.27 -1.49 -5.17
C SER A 131 13.81 -2.92 -5.47
N LEU A 132 14.13 -3.90 -4.63
CA LEU A 132 13.73 -5.28 -4.85
C LEU A 132 12.22 -5.49 -4.64
N LEU A 133 11.61 -4.83 -3.65
CA LEU A 133 10.15 -4.79 -3.48
C LEU A 133 9.46 -4.24 -4.73
N TRP A 134 9.87 -3.06 -5.20
CA TRP A 134 9.29 -2.42 -6.39
C TRP A 134 9.49 -3.25 -7.66
N LYS A 135 10.65 -3.87 -7.86
CA LYS A 135 10.84 -4.81 -8.98
C LYS A 135 9.89 -6.00 -8.89
N GLY A 136 9.60 -6.49 -7.67
CA GLY A 136 8.62 -7.54 -7.43
C GLY A 136 7.20 -7.11 -7.83
N ILE A 137 6.78 -5.93 -7.39
CA ILE A 137 5.49 -5.31 -7.74
C ILE A 137 5.37 -5.13 -9.25
N LEU A 138 6.39 -4.57 -9.91
CA LEU A 138 6.39 -4.38 -11.37
C LEU A 138 6.33 -5.71 -12.12
N ARG A 139 7.03 -6.75 -11.65
CA ARG A 139 6.95 -8.08 -12.26
C ARG A 139 5.55 -8.68 -12.08
N TYR A 140 4.90 -8.44 -10.94
CA TYR A 140 3.53 -8.89 -10.69
C TYR A 140 2.56 -8.18 -11.64
N ALA A 141 2.65 -6.85 -11.71
CA ALA A 141 1.82 -6.02 -12.58
C ALA A 141 1.97 -6.43 -14.04
N ASN A 142 3.21 -6.60 -14.53
CA ASN A 142 3.49 -7.03 -15.90
C ASN A 142 2.90 -8.41 -16.22
N LYS A 143 3.01 -9.38 -15.31
CA LYS A 143 2.45 -10.73 -15.51
C LYS A 143 0.93 -10.74 -15.57
N ARG A 144 0.27 -9.77 -14.91
CA ARG A 144 -1.19 -9.62 -14.90
C ARG A 144 -1.69 -8.55 -15.88
N ALA A 145 -0.82 -8.03 -16.75
CA ALA A 145 -1.13 -6.95 -17.69
C ALA A 145 -1.74 -5.69 -17.03
N MET A 146 -1.34 -5.42 -15.78
CA MET A 146 -1.73 -4.22 -15.05
C MET A 146 -0.92 -3.04 -15.56
N ARG A 147 -1.61 -1.95 -15.91
CA ARG A 147 -1.05 -0.74 -16.51
C ARG A 147 -1.06 0.44 -15.55
N TYR A 148 -2.01 0.47 -14.61
CA TYR A 148 -2.21 1.59 -13.70
C TYR A 148 -1.91 1.15 -12.28
N LEU A 149 -1.10 1.95 -11.58
CA LEU A 149 -0.88 1.81 -10.15
C LEU A 149 -1.64 2.91 -9.45
N LEU A 150 -2.45 2.53 -8.46
CA LEU A 150 -3.29 3.43 -7.68
C LEU A 150 -2.97 3.25 -6.19
N GLY A 151 -3.38 4.22 -5.38
CA GLY A 151 -3.29 4.12 -3.92
C GLY A 151 -3.30 5.49 -3.27
N CYS A 152 -3.61 5.50 -1.98
CA CYS A 152 -3.51 6.68 -1.13
C CYS A 152 -2.36 6.49 -0.12
N SER A 153 -1.65 7.57 0.16
CA SER A 153 -0.66 7.62 1.23
C SER A 153 -0.98 8.78 2.15
N SER A 154 -0.71 8.60 3.43
CA SER A 154 -0.74 9.67 4.41
C SER A 154 0.60 10.41 4.42
N VAL A 155 0.56 11.70 4.77
CA VAL A 155 1.74 12.47 5.15
C VAL A 155 1.62 12.79 6.64
N HIS A 156 2.59 12.35 7.43
CA HIS A 156 2.49 12.33 8.88
C HIS A 156 2.98 13.63 9.52
N GLY A 157 2.44 13.95 10.70
CA GLY A 157 2.93 15.02 11.57
C GLY A 157 2.68 16.43 11.06
N LEU A 158 1.66 16.61 10.20
CA LEU A 158 1.32 17.92 9.65
C LEU A 158 0.25 18.62 10.48
N ASP A 159 0.46 19.90 10.76
CA ASP A 159 -0.65 20.78 11.11
C ASP A 159 -1.50 21.13 9.87
N ILE A 160 -2.63 21.79 10.09
CA ILE A 160 -3.56 22.17 9.02
C ILE A 160 -2.87 23.05 7.96
N GLN A 161 -2.06 24.03 8.38
CA GLN A 161 -1.40 24.97 7.47
C GLN A 161 -0.36 24.25 6.60
N GLN A 162 0.42 23.36 7.20
CA GLN A 162 1.40 22.53 6.50
C GLN A 162 0.71 21.58 5.51
N GLY A 163 -0.42 20.98 5.89
CA GLY A 163 -1.24 20.15 5.01
C GLY A 163 -1.71 20.90 3.77
N HIS A 164 -2.25 22.10 3.95
CA HIS A 164 -2.65 22.98 2.85
C HIS A 164 -1.47 23.40 1.98
N ALA A 165 -0.34 23.76 2.59
CA ALA A 165 0.86 24.16 1.85
C ALA A 165 1.40 23.03 0.96
N ILE A 166 1.44 21.79 1.47
CA ILE A 166 1.85 20.62 0.71
C ILE A 166 0.87 20.32 -0.42
N TYR A 167 -0.44 20.37 -0.13
CA TYR A 167 -1.46 20.15 -1.15
C TYR A 167 -1.36 21.16 -2.29
N GLU A 168 -1.27 22.46 -1.98
CA GLU A 168 -1.14 23.51 -2.99
C GLU A 168 0.18 23.41 -3.78
N ALA A 169 1.27 22.96 -3.15
CA ALA A 169 2.53 22.70 -3.85
C ALA A 169 2.40 21.53 -4.84
N LEU A 170 1.79 20.42 -4.42
CA LEU A 170 1.59 19.25 -5.28
C LEU A 170 0.59 19.52 -6.41
N LYS A 171 -0.50 20.23 -6.12
CA LYS A 171 -1.55 20.58 -7.09
C LYS A 171 -1.02 21.37 -8.29
N LYS A 172 0.05 22.16 -8.12
CA LYS A 172 0.64 22.96 -9.20
C LYS A 172 1.40 22.15 -10.25
N SER A 173 1.92 20.96 -9.90
CA SER A 173 2.88 20.26 -10.77
C SER A 173 2.78 18.74 -10.78
N HIS A 174 2.02 18.12 -9.87
CA HIS A 174 1.98 16.67 -9.68
C HIS A 174 0.58 16.07 -9.83
N LEU A 175 -0.40 16.84 -10.33
CA LEU A 175 -1.71 16.28 -10.64
C LEU A 175 -1.62 15.25 -11.76
N ALA A 176 -2.39 14.18 -11.63
CA ALA A 176 -2.65 13.27 -12.72
C ALA A 176 -3.35 14.01 -13.89
N PRO A 177 -3.29 13.45 -15.12
CA PRO A 177 -4.11 13.95 -16.22
C PRO A 177 -5.58 14.05 -15.79
N GLU A 178 -6.31 15.03 -16.31
CA GLU A 178 -7.70 15.37 -15.91
C GLU A 178 -8.61 14.14 -15.81
N ALA A 179 -8.52 13.22 -16.78
CA ALA A 179 -9.31 11.98 -16.81
C ALA A 179 -8.96 10.93 -15.74
N PHE A 180 -8.07 11.25 -14.80
CA PHE A 180 -7.65 10.44 -13.65
C PHE A 180 -7.60 11.24 -12.35
N GLN A 181 -8.09 12.49 -12.35
CA GLN A 181 -8.21 13.27 -11.12
C GLN A 181 -9.45 12.82 -10.35
N THR A 182 -9.34 12.74 -9.03
CA THR A 182 -10.42 12.34 -8.11
C THR A 182 -10.60 13.39 -7.03
N THR A 183 -11.74 13.36 -6.34
CA THR A 183 -12.05 14.20 -5.19
C THR A 183 -12.18 13.36 -3.92
N PRO A 184 -11.72 13.87 -2.77
CA PRO A 184 -11.96 13.21 -1.48
C PRO A 184 -13.45 13.23 -1.12
N HIS A 185 -13.90 12.20 -0.42
CA HIS A 185 -15.20 12.19 0.24
C HIS A 185 -15.26 13.28 1.31
N PHE A 186 -16.47 13.72 1.65
CA PHE A 186 -16.70 14.84 2.56
C PHE A 186 -15.89 14.75 3.87
N GLU A 187 -15.85 13.58 4.50
CA GLU A 187 -15.15 13.36 5.79
C GLU A 187 -13.61 13.42 5.68
N THR A 188 -13.08 13.33 4.46
CA THR A 188 -11.64 13.28 4.17
C THR A 188 -11.14 14.52 3.44
N GLN A 189 -11.99 15.54 3.30
CA GLN A 189 -11.60 16.83 2.75
C GLN A 189 -10.60 17.52 3.67
N LEU A 190 -9.68 18.30 3.08
CA LEU A 190 -8.82 19.17 3.87
C LEU A 190 -9.69 20.11 4.72
N PRO A 191 -9.43 20.23 6.02
CA PRO A 191 -10.23 21.07 6.90
C PRO A 191 -10.14 22.52 6.44
N PHE A 192 -11.24 23.26 6.63
CA PHE A 192 -11.31 24.67 6.26
C PHE A 192 -10.24 25.48 7.01
N MET A 193 -9.40 26.19 6.26
CA MET A 193 -8.52 27.21 6.83
C MET A 193 -9.29 28.52 6.97
N ALA A 194 -9.70 28.86 8.19
CA ALA A 194 -10.10 30.23 8.49
C ALA A 194 -8.83 31.11 8.39
N TRP A 195 -8.83 32.05 7.45
CA TRP A 195 -7.80 33.08 7.39
C TRP A 195 -8.02 34.00 8.59
N GLU A 196 -7.19 33.88 9.63
CA GLU A 196 -7.08 34.94 10.62
C GLU A 196 -6.53 36.17 9.90
N SER A 197 -7.35 37.23 9.91
CA SER A 197 -7.12 38.48 9.18
C SER A 197 -6.03 39.33 9.80
#